data_AF-A0AA37BTJ3-F1
#
_entry.id   AF-A0AA37BTJ3-F1
#
_cell.length_a   1.000
_cell.length_b   1.000
_cell.length_c   1.000
_cell.angle_alpha   90.00
_cell.angle_beta   90.00
_cell.angle_gamma   90.00
#
_symmetry.space_group_name_H-M   'P 1'
#
loop_
_entity.id
_entity.type
_entity.pdbx_description
1 polymer ?
#
loop_
_entity_poly.entity_id
_entity_poly.type
_entity_poly.pdbx_seq_one_letter_code
_entity_poly.pdbx_strand_id
1 'polypeptide(L)'
;MLTVVIIVAAVIVVAAAAYALMRRENTGPALKKRFGPEYDRTLARHNGDDAAARQELGERVKRHGALEERPLDAESLARYEAEWAGVQRRFVDSPQQAMADAGALLARLAQERGYPGPEQGDEQIAALSVHHAHEVEGYRTVRKAAEHGGDTERMRESLLSARSLYEALTGSAGHPQAGRPADHTEPGDDPHTPRAHDDIPATARPETPAADARTPKGI
;
A
#
# COMPACT_ATOMS: atom_id res chain seq x y z
N MET A 1 18.93 -47.95 22.27
CA MET A 1 19.42 -46.81 21.47
C MET A 1 18.48 -46.48 20.31
N LEU A 2 18.20 -47.43 19.39
CA LEU A 2 17.27 -47.21 18.26
C LEU A 2 15.86 -46.76 18.69
N THR A 3 15.28 -47.38 19.73
CA THR A 3 13.95 -47.04 20.27
C THR A 3 13.88 -45.61 20.82
N VAL A 4 14.95 -45.12 21.45
CA VAL A 4 15.01 -43.75 21.98
C VAL A 4 15.02 -42.73 20.84
N VAL A 5 15.74 -43.02 19.75
CA VAL A 5 15.78 -42.15 18.56
C VAL A 5 14.40 -42.05 17.89
N ILE A 6 13.67 -43.16 17.80
CA ILE A 6 12.33 -43.18 17.19
C ILE A 6 11.34 -42.37 18.02
N ILE A 7 11.39 -42.48 19.36
CA ILE A 7 10.50 -41.73 20.26
C ILE A 7 10.81 -40.23 20.16
N VAL A 8 12.08 -39.85 20.15
CA VAL A 8 12.48 -38.44 20.00
C VAL A 8 12.03 -37.88 18.65
N ALA A 9 12.20 -38.64 17.56
CA ALA A 9 11.73 -38.23 16.24
C ALA A 9 10.20 -38.06 16.20
N ALA A 10 9.44 -38.98 16.80
CA ALA A 10 7.99 -38.89 16.88
C ALA A 10 7.52 -37.66 17.69
N VAL A 11 8.18 -37.36 18.81
CA VAL A 11 7.88 -36.18 19.63
C VAL A 11 8.17 -34.89 18.86
N ILE A 12 9.27 -34.82 18.11
CA ILE A 12 9.59 -33.66 17.26
C ILE A 12 8.52 -33.46 16.18
N VAL A 13 8.07 -34.55 15.53
CA VAL A 13 7.02 -34.48 14.50
C VAL A 13 5.69 -34.01 15.10
N VAL A 14 5.30 -34.52 16.28
CA VAL A 14 4.07 -34.11 16.98
C VAL A 14 4.17 -32.67 17.44
N ALA A 15 5.30 -32.24 17.98
CA ALA A 15 5.53 -30.85 18.40
C ALA A 15 5.52 -29.88 17.21
N ALA A 16 6.12 -30.27 16.07
CA ALA A 16 6.08 -29.47 14.84
C ALA A 16 4.66 -29.37 14.27
N ALA A 17 3.89 -30.47 14.30
CA ALA A 17 2.49 -30.48 13.88
C ALA A 17 1.62 -29.61 14.80
N ALA A 18 1.80 -29.70 16.12
CA ALA A 18 1.10 -28.87 17.10
C ALA A 18 1.44 -27.38 16.93
N TYR A 19 2.71 -27.04 16.72
CA TYR A 19 3.15 -25.67 16.45
C TYR A 19 2.56 -25.11 15.15
N ALA A 20 2.52 -25.91 14.09
CA ALA A 20 1.90 -25.53 12.82
C ALA A 20 0.39 -25.30 12.95
N LEU A 21 -0.30 -26.11 13.76
CA LEU A 21 -1.73 -25.97 14.05
C LEU A 21 -2.02 -24.72 14.88
N MET A 22 -1.24 -24.41 15.92
CA MET A 22 -1.41 -23.19 16.74
C MET A 22 -1.15 -21.90 15.94
N ARG A 23 -0.25 -21.93 14.95
CA ARG A 23 0.02 -20.76 14.09
C ARG A 23 -1.16 -20.42 13.16
N ARG A 24 -2.05 -21.38 12.92
CA ARG A 24 -3.16 -21.26 11.96
C ARG A 24 -4.28 -20.35 12.47
N GLU A 25 -4.46 -20.24 13.78
CA GLU A 25 -5.60 -19.52 14.38
C GLU A 25 -5.35 -18.00 14.54
N ASN A 26 -4.10 -17.56 14.76
CA ASN A 26 -3.78 -16.14 15.01
C ASN A 26 -3.28 -15.36 13.78
N THR A 27 -3.02 -16.02 12.65
CA THR A 27 -2.41 -15.35 11.48
C THR A 27 -3.45 -14.76 10.51
N GLY A 28 -4.71 -15.18 10.62
CA GLY A 28 -5.80 -14.77 9.72
C GLY A 28 -6.08 -13.26 9.71
N PRO A 29 -6.35 -12.63 10.87
CA PRO A 29 -6.58 -11.19 10.95
C PRO A 29 -5.39 -10.36 10.46
N ALA A 30 -4.17 -10.82 10.75
CA ALA A 30 -2.93 -10.16 10.32
C ALA A 30 -2.72 -10.25 8.80
N LEU A 31 -2.99 -11.41 8.19
CA LEU A 31 -2.91 -11.58 6.73
C LEU A 31 -3.99 -10.77 6.02
N LYS A 32 -5.23 -10.79 6.51
CA LYS A 32 -6.30 -10.00 5.91
C LYS A 32 -6.00 -8.50 5.95
N LYS A 33 -5.46 -8.01 7.08
CA LYS A 33 -5.01 -6.61 7.21
C LYS A 33 -3.86 -6.26 6.26
N ARG A 34 -2.89 -7.17 6.08
CA ARG A 34 -1.71 -6.95 5.23
C ARG A 34 -2.03 -7.01 3.74
N PHE A 35 -2.82 -8.01 3.33
CA PHE A 35 -3.11 -8.27 1.92
C PHE A 35 -4.34 -7.51 1.43
N GLY A 36 -5.28 -7.15 2.30
CA GLY A 36 -6.48 -6.38 1.93
C GLY A 36 -7.21 -7.01 0.74
N PRO A 37 -7.34 -6.31 -0.41
CA PRO A 37 -7.98 -6.84 -1.63
C PRO A 37 -7.39 -8.17 -2.12
N GLU A 38 -6.10 -8.42 -1.91
CA GLU A 38 -5.46 -9.69 -2.29
C GLU A 38 -5.97 -10.87 -1.46
N TYR A 39 -6.39 -10.61 -0.23
CA TYR A 39 -7.02 -11.63 0.59
C TYR A 39 -8.35 -12.06 -0.02
N ASP A 40 -9.20 -11.10 -0.33
CA ASP A 40 -10.54 -11.34 -0.87
C ASP A 40 -10.46 -12.00 -2.26
N ARG A 41 -9.50 -11.59 -3.09
CA ARG A 41 -9.21 -12.25 -4.38
C ARG A 41 -8.77 -13.70 -4.21
N THR A 42 -7.85 -13.96 -3.28
CA THR A 42 -7.34 -15.31 -3.05
C THR A 42 -8.44 -16.21 -2.45
N LEU A 43 -9.26 -15.66 -1.55
CA LEU A 43 -10.45 -16.33 -1.02
C LEU A 43 -11.43 -16.71 -2.12
N ALA A 44 -11.73 -15.78 -3.04
CA ALA A 44 -12.60 -16.03 -4.19
C ALA A 44 -12.05 -17.13 -5.11
N ARG A 45 -10.72 -17.14 -5.35
CA ARG A 45 -10.05 -18.18 -6.14
C ARG A 45 -10.18 -19.58 -5.53
N HIS A 46 -10.22 -19.66 -4.20
CA HIS A 46 -10.42 -20.91 -3.45
C HIS A 46 -11.90 -21.17 -3.11
N ASN A 47 -12.85 -20.58 -3.85
CA ASN A 47 -14.29 -20.78 -3.66
C ASN A 47 -14.78 -20.49 -2.23
N GLY A 48 -14.14 -19.54 -1.54
CA GLY A 48 -14.47 -19.21 -0.15
C GLY A 48 -13.75 -20.06 0.90
N ASP A 49 -12.85 -20.98 0.51
CA ASP A 49 -11.99 -21.69 1.46
C ASP A 49 -10.93 -20.75 2.04
N ASP A 50 -11.28 -20.21 3.20
CA ASP A 50 -10.47 -19.29 3.99
C ASP A 50 -9.17 -19.92 4.50
N ALA A 51 -9.15 -21.24 4.75
CA ALA A 51 -7.95 -21.92 5.17
C ALA A 51 -6.95 -22.07 4.01
N ALA A 52 -7.43 -22.45 2.82
CA ALA A 52 -6.61 -22.53 1.62
C ALA A 52 -6.03 -21.15 1.23
N ALA A 53 -6.84 -20.10 1.31
CA ALA A 53 -6.39 -18.74 1.03
C ALA A 53 -5.29 -18.28 2.00
N ARG A 54 -5.45 -18.52 3.30
CA ARG A 54 -4.41 -18.19 4.30
C ARG A 54 -3.13 -18.99 4.09
N GLN A 55 -3.24 -20.27 3.71
CA GLN A 55 -2.09 -21.10 3.42
C GLN A 55 -1.30 -20.54 2.22
N GLU A 56 -1.98 -20.22 1.11
CA GLU A 56 -1.33 -19.65 -0.07
C GLU A 56 -0.63 -18.31 0.25
N LEU A 57 -1.33 -17.40 0.92
CA LEU A 57 -0.77 -16.09 1.29
C LEU A 57 0.39 -16.22 2.29
N GLY A 58 0.28 -17.16 3.24
CA GLY A 58 1.36 -17.48 4.17
C GLY A 58 2.62 -17.99 3.46
N GLU A 59 2.47 -18.85 2.45
CA GLU A 59 3.60 -19.32 1.64
C GLU A 59 4.21 -18.21 0.79
N ARG A 60 3.41 -17.25 0.29
CA ARG A 60 3.96 -16.05 -0.39
C ARG A 60 4.80 -15.20 0.57
N VAL A 61 4.31 -14.94 1.79
CA VAL A 61 5.07 -14.19 2.81
C VAL A 61 6.35 -14.93 3.19
N LYS A 62 6.30 -16.26 3.32
CA LYS A 62 7.48 -17.07 3.63
C LYS A 62 8.55 -16.98 2.54
N ARG A 63 8.14 -16.95 1.26
CA ARG A 63 9.06 -16.88 0.12
C ARG A 63 9.60 -15.47 -0.14
N HIS A 64 8.76 -14.45 -0.03
CA HIS A 64 9.09 -13.08 -0.49
C HIS A 64 9.10 -12.03 0.62
N GLY A 65 8.73 -12.37 1.84
CA GLY A 65 8.62 -11.42 2.94
C GLY A 65 9.96 -10.81 3.38
N ALA A 66 11.08 -11.48 3.07
CA ALA A 66 12.43 -10.99 3.34
C ALA A 66 13.04 -10.21 2.15
N LEU A 67 12.28 -9.99 1.08
CA LEU A 67 12.73 -9.19 -0.05
C LEU A 67 12.86 -7.73 0.38
N GLU A 68 14.03 -7.15 0.13
CA GLU A 68 14.32 -5.74 0.38
C GLU A 68 14.24 -4.94 -0.92
N GLU A 69 13.49 -3.84 -0.88
CA GLU A 69 13.24 -3.01 -2.06
C GLU A 69 14.43 -2.07 -2.33
N ARG A 70 15.14 -2.28 -3.44
CA ARG A 70 16.38 -1.58 -3.78
C ARG A 70 16.13 -0.15 -4.27
N PRO A 71 16.71 0.90 -3.66
CA PRO A 71 16.44 2.29 -4.04
C PRO A 71 16.70 2.54 -5.52
N LEU A 72 15.88 3.39 -6.14
CA LEU A 72 16.13 3.89 -7.50
C LEU A 72 17.01 5.12 -7.43
N ASP A 73 17.98 5.20 -8.33
CA ASP A 73 18.71 6.45 -8.55
C ASP A 73 17.86 7.47 -9.34
N ALA A 74 18.31 8.72 -9.34
CA ALA A 74 17.59 9.81 -9.98
C ALA A 74 17.50 9.66 -11.51
N GLU A 75 18.48 9.01 -12.13
CA GLU A 75 18.51 8.80 -13.59
C GLU A 75 17.44 7.77 -13.99
N SER A 76 17.37 6.65 -13.27
CA SER A 76 16.34 5.64 -13.44
C SER A 76 14.95 6.20 -13.17
N LEU A 77 14.78 7.01 -12.12
CA LEU A 77 13.50 7.67 -11.85
C LEU A 77 13.05 8.54 -13.04
N ALA A 78 13.92 9.43 -13.53
CA ALA A 78 13.63 10.29 -14.67
C ALA A 78 13.33 9.48 -15.95
N ARG A 79 14.04 8.37 -16.17
CA ARG A 79 13.79 7.44 -17.28
C ARG A 79 12.39 6.84 -17.18
N TYR A 80 12.00 6.30 -16.03
CA TYR A 80 10.68 5.68 -15.85
C TYR A 80 9.54 6.70 -15.90
N GLU A 81 9.74 7.94 -15.45
CA GLU A 81 8.79 9.05 -15.64
C GLU A 81 8.56 9.36 -17.12
N ALA A 82 9.64 9.48 -17.90
CA ALA A 82 9.54 9.73 -19.34
C ALA A 82 8.87 8.57 -20.09
N GLU A 83 9.21 7.32 -19.74
CA GLU A 83 8.59 6.12 -20.30
C GLU A 83 7.09 6.03 -19.96
N TRP A 84 6.71 6.29 -18.71
CA TRP A 84 5.31 6.27 -18.28
C TRP A 84 4.48 7.35 -18.99
N ALA A 85 5.00 8.57 -19.14
CA ALA A 85 4.36 9.61 -19.94
C ALA A 85 4.24 9.20 -21.42
N GLY A 86 5.21 8.47 -21.95
CA GLY A 86 5.19 7.88 -23.29
C GLY A 86 4.05 6.88 -23.48
N VAL A 87 3.84 5.99 -22.50
CA VAL A 87 2.72 5.03 -22.47
C VAL A 87 1.38 5.78 -22.55
N GLN A 88 1.20 6.82 -21.74
CA GLN A 88 -0.06 7.59 -21.69
C GLN A 88 -0.37 8.27 -23.02
N ARG A 89 0.64 8.86 -23.69
CA ARG A 89 0.44 9.46 -25.03
C ARG A 89 0.06 8.40 -26.06
N ARG A 90 0.78 7.27 -26.06
CA ARG A 90 0.55 6.16 -27.00
C ARG A 90 -0.84 5.54 -26.82
N PHE A 91 -1.41 5.60 -25.63
CA PHE A 91 -2.73 5.03 -25.36
C PHE A 91 -3.82 5.62 -26.26
N VAL A 92 -3.71 6.90 -26.65
CA VAL A 92 -4.70 7.57 -27.50
C VAL A 92 -4.72 6.97 -28.91
N ASP A 93 -3.54 6.73 -29.49
CA ASP A 93 -3.40 6.26 -30.88
C ASP A 93 -3.37 4.74 -30.98
N SER A 94 -2.89 4.05 -29.94
CA SER A 94 -2.65 2.61 -29.94
C SER A 94 -2.81 2.02 -28.53
N PRO A 95 -4.07 1.88 -28.03
CA PRO A 95 -4.37 1.39 -26.69
C PRO A 95 -3.69 0.04 -26.39
N GLN A 96 -3.79 -0.92 -27.31
CA GLN A 96 -3.21 -2.26 -27.14
C GLN A 96 -1.70 -2.21 -26.92
N GLN A 97 -1.00 -1.43 -27.74
CA GLN A 97 0.45 -1.28 -27.63
C GLN A 97 0.83 -0.58 -26.32
N ALA A 98 0.07 0.45 -25.93
CA ALA A 98 0.29 1.12 -24.65
C ALA A 98 0.13 0.17 -23.46
N MET A 99 -0.81 -0.78 -23.50
CA MET A 99 -0.93 -1.81 -22.46
C MET A 99 0.29 -2.73 -22.40
N ALA A 100 0.81 -3.16 -23.56
CA ALA A 100 2.04 -3.96 -23.63
C ALA A 100 3.25 -3.20 -23.07
N ASP A 101 3.38 -1.92 -23.43
CA ASP A 101 4.47 -1.08 -22.96
C ASP A 101 4.37 -0.78 -21.46
N ALA A 102 3.17 -0.53 -20.95
CA ALA A 102 2.91 -0.35 -19.52
C ALA A 102 3.29 -1.61 -18.73
N GLY A 103 2.89 -2.79 -19.21
CA GLY A 103 3.21 -4.07 -18.58
C GLY A 103 4.73 -4.32 -18.55
N ALA A 104 5.41 -4.06 -19.67
CA ALA A 104 6.86 -4.22 -19.76
C ALA A 104 7.62 -3.21 -18.88
N LEU A 105 7.16 -1.95 -18.82
CA LEU A 105 7.71 -0.92 -17.94
C LEU A 105 7.62 -1.34 -16.47
N LEU A 106 6.42 -1.70 -16.01
CA LEU A 106 6.19 -2.11 -14.61
C LEU A 106 7.01 -3.34 -14.23
N ALA A 107 7.16 -4.29 -15.15
CA ALA A 107 7.96 -5.49 -14.90
C ALA A 107 9.45 -5.18 -14.76
N ARG A 108 10.00 -4.27 -15.60
CA ARG A 108 11.40 -3.81 -15.48
C ARG A 108 11.62 -3.00 -14.21
N LEU A 109 10.70 -2.09 -13.91
CA LEU A 109 10.73 -1.27 -12.70
C LEU A 109 10.73 -2.14 -11.44
N ALA A 110 9.84 -3.13 -11.36
CA ALA A 110 9.82 -4.07 -10.26
C ALA A 110 11.14 -4.87 -10.17
N GLN A 111 11.68 -5.36 -11.28
CA GLN A 111 12.96 -6.06 -11.27
C GLN A 111 14.10 -5.17 -10.75
N GLU A 112 14.16 -3.91 -11.18
CA GLU A 112 15.16 -2.95 -10.71
C GLU A 112 15.03 -2.69 -9.20
N ARG A 113 13.79 -2.63 -8.70
CA ARG A 113 13.46 -2.56 -7.27
C ARG A 113 13.77 -3.86 -6.49
N GLY A 114 14.21 -4.93 -7.15
CA GLY A 114 14.68 -6.17 -6.50
C GLY A 114 13.67 -7.32 -6.54
N TYR A 115 12.53 -7.14 -7.21
CA TYR A 115 11.55 -8.20 -7.45
C TYR A 115 12.04 -9.22 -8.50
N PRO A 116 11.44 -10.44 -8.56
CA PRO A 116 11.71 -11.40 -9.63
C PRO A 116 11.57 -10.78 -11.02
N GLY A 117 12.26 -11.33 -12.02
CA GLY A 117 12.28 -10.78 -13.37
C GLY A 117 10.97 -10.98 -14.13
N PRO A 118 10.77 -10.24 -15.25
CA PRO A 118 9.58 -10.36 -16.11
C PRO A 118 9.34 -11.77 -16.65
N GLU A 119 10.40 -12.58 -16.78
CA GLU A 119 10.33 -13.96 -17.24
C GLU A 119 9.67 -14.90 -16.23
N GLN A 120 9.62 -14.54 -14.93
CA GLN A 120 8.85 -15.24 -13.90
C GLN A 120 7.61 -14.44 -13.51
N GLY A 121 6.77 -14.07 -14.48
CA GLY A 121 5.67 -13.13 -14.27
C GLY A 121 4.71 -13.48 -13.11
N ASP A 122 4.41 -14.77 -12.88
CA ASP A 122 3.55 -15.18 -11.75
C ASP A 122 4.27 -15.04 -10.40
N GLU A 123 5.57 -15.34 -10.36
CA GLU A 123 6.41 -15.16 -9.17
C GLU A 123 6.61 -13.68 -8.85
N GLN A 124 6.79 -12.84 -9.88
CA GLN A 124 6.87 -11.40 -9.72
C GLN A 124 5.57 -10.84 -9.12
N ILE A 125 4.40 -11.27 -9.62
CA ILE A 125 3.10 -10.92 -9.03
C ILE A 125 2.98 -11.42 -7.58
N ALA A 126 3.44 -12.65 -7.29
CA ALA A 126 3.40 -13.20 -5.94
C ALA A 126 4.26 -12.37 -4.99
N ALA A 127 5.47 -11.98 -5.39
CA ALA A 127 6.35 -11.12 -4.61
C ALA A 127 5.78 -9.71 -4.42
N LEU A 128 5.28 -9.08 -5.48
CA LEU A 128 4.62 -7.78 -5.42
C LEU A 128 3.40 -7.82 -4.49
N SER A 129 2.61 -8.90 -4.48
CA SER A 129 1.45 -9.00 -3.59
C SER A 129 1.80 -8.99 -2.09
N VAL A 130 3.05 -9.28 -1.71
CA VAL A 130 3.48 -9.31 -0.31
C VAL A 130 3.82 -7.91 0.23
N HIS A 131 4.21 -7.00 -0.66
CA HIS A 131 4.73 -5.65 -0.34
C HIS A 131 3.86 -4.52 -0.89
N HIS A 132 3.17 -4.75 -2.01
CA HIS A 132 2.28 -3.82 -2.70
C HIS A 132 0.91 -4.49 -2.97
N ALA A 133 0.33 -5.05 -1.91
CA ALA A 133 -0.90 -5.83 -2.00
C ALA A 133 -2.10 -5.03 -2.52
N HIS A 134 -2.14 -3.72 -2.26
CA HIS A 134 -3.27 -2.88 -2.67
C HIS A 134 -3.15 -2.43 -4.13
N GLU A 135 -1.94 -2.43 -4.69
CA GLU A 135 -1.60 -1.84 -5.98
C GLU A 135 -1.38 -2.89 -7.08
N VAL A 136 -1.01 -4.12 -6.72
CA VAL A 136 -0.66 -5.21 -7.66
C VAL A 136 -1.80 -5.57 -8.63
N GLU A 137 -3.05 -5.24 -8.31
CA GLU A 137 -4.18 -5.52 -9.19
C GLU A 137 -4.13 -4.76 -10.52
N GLY A 138 -3.68 -3.50 -10.49
CA GLY A 138 -3.48 -2.71 -11.70
C GLY A 138 -2.49 -3.38 -12.66
N TYR A 139 -1.42 -3.98 -12.12
CA TYR A 139 -0.46 -4.72 -12.92
C TYR A 139 -1.03 -5.99 -13.54
N ARG A 140 -1.85 -6.74 -12.80
CA ARG A 140 -2.52 -7.93 -13.37
C ARG A 140 -3.46 -7.59 -14.50
N THR A 141 -4.25 -6.54 -14.33
CA THR A 141 -5.22 -6.09 -15.36
C THR A 141 -4.51 -5.57 -16.60
N VAL A 142 -3.40 -4.82 -16.43
CA VAL A 142 -2.55 -4.39 -17.54
C VAL A 142 -1.99 -5.57 -18.33
N ARG A 143 -1.38 -6.56 -17.65
CA ARG A 143 -0.84 -7.74 -18.33
C ARG A 143 -1.90 -8.53 -19.07
N LYS A 144 -3.06 -8.75 -18.45
CA LYS A 144 -4.17 -9.45 -19.10
C LYS A 144 -4.64 -8.71 -20.35
N ALA A 145 -4.77 -7.39 -20.30
CA ALA A 145 -5.16 -6.57 -21.45
C ALA A 145 -4.08 -6.54 -22.54
N ALA A 146 -2.79 -6.53 -22.18
CA ALA A 146 -1.68 -6.62 -23.13
C ALA A 146 -1.70 -7.93 -23.92
N GLU A 147 -2.05 -9.04 -23.26
CA GLU A 147 -2.10 -10.38 -23.87
C GLU A 147 -3.39 -10.63 -24.68
N HIS A 148 -4.54 -10.22 -24.15
CA HIS A 148 -5.86 -10.64 -24.69
C HIS A 148 -6.65 -9.49 -25.33
N GLY A 149 -6.17 -8.26 -25.21
CA GLY A 149 -6.91 -7.07 -25.59
C GLY A 149 -8.18 -6.85 -24.79
N GLY A 150 -9.11 -6.09 -25.37
CA GLY A 150 -10.36 -5.69 -24.72
C GLY A 150 -10.87 -4.35 -25.21
N ASP A 151 -11.99 -3.92 -24.65
CA ASP A 151 -12.51 -2.58 -24.90
C ASP A 151 -11.58 -1.50 -24.31
N THR A 152 -11.46 -0.41 -25.06
CA THR A 152 -10.60 0.73 -24.74
C THR A 152 -10.93 1.36 -23.39
N GLU A 153 -12.22 1.39 -23.01
CA GLU A 153 -12.66 1.87 -21.71
C GLU A 153 -12.02 1.04 -20.58
N ARG A 154 -12.14 -0.29 -20.66
CA ARG A 154 -11.55 -1.21 -19.68
C ARG A 154 -10.02 -1.12 -19.64
N MET A 155 -9.37 -0.92 -20.79
CA MET A 155 -7.92 -0.73 -20.84
C MET A 155 -7.51 0.56 -20.11
N ARG A 156 -8.26 1.64 -20.31
CA ARG A 156 -8.02 2.91 -19.61
C ARG A 156 -8.20 2.75 -18.10
N GLU A 157 -9.23 2.05 -17.64
CA GLU A 157 -9.40 1.74 -16.20
C GLU A 157 -8.21 0.93 -15.65
N SER A 158 -7.76 -0.06 -16.41
CA SER A 158 -6.60 -0.90 -16.04
C SER A 158 -5.32 -0.06 -15.94
N LEU A 159 -5.09 0.84 -16.90
CA LEU A 159 -3.95 1.75 -16.90
C LEU A 159 -3.98 2.73 -15.72
N LEU A 160 -5.16 3.25 -15.38
CA LEU A 160 -5.36 4.11 -14.21
C LEU A 160 -5.10 3.35 -12.91
N SER A 161 -5.57 2.10 -12.79
CA SER A 161 -5.30 1.25 -11.63
C SER A 161 -3.80 0.96 -11.49
N ALA A 162 -3.12 0.66 -12.59
CA ALA A 162 -1.69 0.38 -12.62
C ALA A 162 -0.79 1.56 -12.22
N ARG A 163 -1.31 2.79 -12.29
CA ARG A 163 -0.62 3.98 -11.81
C ARG A 163 -0.27 3.89 -10.33
N SER A 164 -1.13 3.30 -9.51
CA SER A 164 -0.87 3.13 -8.08
C SER A 164 0.41 2.32 -7.81
N LEU A 165 0.62 1.24 -8.57
CA LEU A 165 1.83 0.43 -8.46
C LEU A 165 3.06 1.18 -8.97
N TYR A 166 2.93 1.90 -10.09
CA TYR A 166 3.99 2.74 -10.60
C TYR A 166 4.46 3.77 -9.55
N GLU A 167 3.50 4.46 -8.91
CA GLU A 167 3.79 5.46 -7.87
C GLU A 167 4.39 4.80 -6.61
N ALA A 168 3.95 3.61 -6.22
CA ALA A 168 4.54 2.88 -5.09
C ALA A 168 6.01 2.49 -5.34
N LEU A 169 6.31 2.02 -6.55
CA LEU A 169 7.66 1.57 -6.94
C LEU A 169 8.62 2.74 -7.21
N THR A 170 8.12 3.93 -7.59
CA THR A 170 8.93 5.14 -7.80
C THR A 170 9.03 6.02 -6.56
N GLY A 171 7.97 6.11 -5.76
CA GLY A 171 7.86 6.98 -4.58
C GLY A 171 8.69 6.54 -3.36
N SER A 172 9.21 5.32 -3.38
CA SER A 172 10.06 4.79 -2.30
C SER A 172 11.54 5.22 -2.40
N ALA A 173 11.90 6.06 -3.39
CA ALA A 173 13.25 6.58 -3.58
C ALA A 173 13.64 7.75 -2.62
N GLY A 174 12.87 8.01 -1.54
CA GLY A 174 12.95 9.30 -0.83
C GLY A 174 12.73 9.33 0.68
N HIS A 175 12.83 8.21 1.41
CA HIS A 175 12.93 8.28 2.88
C HIS A 175 14.33 7.84 3.34
N PRO A 176 15.33 8.74 3.38
CA PRO A 176 16.37 8.58 4.38
C PRO A 176 15.64 8.53 5.73
N GLN A 177 15.77 7.42 6.44
CA GLN A 177 15.49 7.35 7.87
C GLN A 177 16.52 8.25 8.57
N ALA A 178 16.32 9.57 8.46
CA ALA A 178 17.05 10.56 9.23
C ALA A 178 16.67 10.29 10.69
N GLY A 179 17.65 9.77 11.43
CA GLY A 179 17.53 9.57 12.87
C GLY A 179 17.01 10.85 13.50
N ARG A 180 15.86 10.73 14.17
CA ARG A 180 15.40 11.79 15.06
C ARG A 180 16.17 11.58 16.37
N PRO A 181 17.04 12.53 16.78
CA PRO A 181 17.73 12.43 18.05
C PRO A 181 16.70 12.50 19.18
N ALA A 182 16.94 11.74 20.23
CA ALA A 182 16.33 11.95 21.52
C ALA A 182 16.68 13.36 22.00
N ASP A 183 15.68 14.22 22.22
CA ASP A 183 15.74 15.22 23.29
C ASP A 183 14.35 15.76 23.61
N HIS A 184 14.19 16.18 24.87
CA HIS A 184 13.04 16.81 25.52
C HIS A 184 12.17 15.85 26.34
N THR A 185 12.76 15.33 27.41
CA THR A 185 12.09 15.16 28.70
C THR A 185 12.71 16.15 29.70
N GLU A 186 11.91 17.17 30.04
CA GLU A 186 11.83 18.08 31.21
C GLU A 186 13.09 18.53 32.00
N PRO A 187 13.02 19.75 32.58
CA PRO A 187 12.69 19.82 34.02
C PRO A 187 11.84 21.03 34.47
N GLY A 188 10.80 20.76 35.28
CA GLY A 188 10.61 21.22 36.69
C GLY A 188 10.39 22.70 37.05
N ASP A 189 9.27 22.94 37.75
CA ASP A 189 8.98 23.89 38.88
C ASP A 189 9.24 25.41 38.67
N ASP A 190 8.36 26.37 39.02
CA ASP A 190 7.51 26.55 40.22
C ASP A 190 6.54 27.79 40.04
N PRO A 191 5.72 28.25 41.02
CA PRO A 191 4.33 28.76 40.83
C PRO A 191 4.09 30.25 41.21
N HIS A 192 2.80 30.65 41.40
CA HIS A 192 2.23 31.92 41.97
C HIS A 192 1.94 33.04 40.91
N THR A 193 0.82 33.81 40.82
CA THR A 193 -0.44 34.07 41.60
C THR A 193 -1.35 35.11 40.86
N PRO A 194 -2.47 35.67 41.41
CA PRO A 194 -3.70 35.88 40.64
C PRO A 194 -4.13 37.36 40.39
N ARG A 195 -5.16 37.48 39.55
CA ARG A 195 -6.16 38.56 39.33
C ARG A 195 -6.07 39.92 40.08
N ALA A 196 -6.28 40.95 39.24
CA ALA A 196 -7.18 42.11 39.35
C ALA A 196 -6.78 43.29 40.26
N HIS A 197 -6.53 44.44 39.63
CA HIS A 197 -7.15 45.74 39.90
C HIS A 197 -6.79 46.68 38.73
N ASP A 198 -7.78 47.36 38.15
CA ASP A 198 -7.67 48.80 37.85
C ASP A 198 -9.01 49.37 37.37
N ASP A 199 -9.19 50.63 37.75
CA ASP A 199 -10.42 51.37 37.97
C ASP A 199 -11.18 51.85 36.71
N ILE A 200 -12.46 52.16 36.95
CA ILE A 200 -13.38 52.86 36.06
C ILE A 200 -13.00 54.36 36.00
N PRO A 201 -13.21 55.04 34.85
CA PRO A 201 -14.13 56.19 34.93
C PRO A 201 -15.21 56.15 33.85
N ALA A 202 -16.41 56.52 34.26
CA ALA A 202 -17.59 56.69 33.45
C ALA A 202 -17.59 58.05 32.74
N THR A 203 -17.97 58.11 31.46
CA THR A 203 -18.89 59.16 30.95
C THR A 203 -19.39 58.87 29.52
N ALA A 204 -20.67 59.22 29.31
CA ALA A 204 -21.35 59.58 28.06
C ALA A 204 -21.76 58.48 27.04
N ARG A 205 -23.03 58.08 27.11
CA ARG A 205 -23.97 58.03 25.96
C ARG A 205 -24.49 59.46 25.70
N PRO A 206 -25.13 59.81 24.56
CA PRO A 206 -25.88 58.98 23.59
C PRO A 206 -25.37 59.22 22.13
N GLU A 207 -25.89 58.71 21.00
CA GLU A 207 -27.26 58.70 20.50
C GLU A 207 -27.41 57.71 19.33
N THR A 208 -28.65 57.25 19.13
CA THR A 208 -29.13 56.45 18.00
C THR A 208 -29.86 57.35 17.01
N PRO A 209 -29.73 57.09 15.69
CA PRO A 209 -30.92 57.04 14.82
C PRO A 209 -30.87 55.75 13.96
N ALA A 210 -31.82 54.82 14.06
CA ALA A 210 -33.21 54.83 13.55
C ALA A 210 -33.33 54.71 12.01
N ALA A 211 -34.14 53.72 11.60
CA ALA A 211 -34.75 53.48 10.28
C ALA A 211 -33.86 52.76 9.23
N ASP A 212 -34.32 51.82 8.40
CA ASP A 212 -35.68 51.37 8.09
C ASP A 212 -35.69 49.99 7.37
N ALA A 213 -36.79 49.27 7.57
CA ALA A 213 -37.54 48.39 6.67
C ALA A 213 -36.91 47.26 5.79
N ARG A 214 -37.38 46.04 6.11
CA ARG A 214 -38.13 45.09 5.23
C ARG A 214 -37.40 44.18 4.21
N THR A 215 -37.43 42.88 4.53
CA THR A 215 -37.69 41.71 3.64
C THR A 215 -39.09 41.80 2.99
N PRO A 216 -39.48 41.06 1.91
CA PRO A 216 -39.31 39.60 1.65
C PRO A 216 -38.95 39.22 0.18
N LYS A 217 -38.37 38.04 -0.13
CA LYS A 217 -38.94 36.71 -0.50
C LYS A 217 -39.93 36.68 -1.71
N GLY A 218 -39.60 35.86 -2.72
CA GLY A 218 -40.40 35.48 -3.91
C GLY A 218 -39.65 35.85 -5.20
N ILE A 219 -39.33 34.97 -6.15
CA ILE A 219 -40.07 33.86 -6.79
C ILE A 219 -39.16 32.63 -6.93
#